data_AF-A0A8H4A3B0-F1
#
_entry.id   AF-A0A8H4A3B0-F1
#
_cell.length_a   1.000
_cell.length_b   1.000
_cell.length_c   1.000
_cell.angle_alpha   90.00
_cell.angle_beta   90.00
_cell.angle_gamma   90.00
#
_symmetry.space_group_name_H-M   'P 1'
#
loop_
_entity.id
_entity.type
_entity.pdbx_description
1 polymer ?
#
loop_
_entity_poly.entity_id
_entity_poly.type
_entity_poly.pdbx_seq_one_letter_code
_entity_poly.pdbx_strand_id
1 'polypeptide(L)'
;MSDSEGANNNELLLAAAKQDSEDILEDIFSQPGSYDINHSDSVGNTALHYAAQRGSLTVADLLLQQENIVVNAQNRLELETPLHMAVQYTDDPSVALEIVQLLINNGADPRIQNKNKQRPIQLVVPDNQELKSLLQKATLALQMDTSDIAQDDSDDDDPPSDLSDDDDD
;
A
#
# COMPACT_ATOMS: atom_id res chain seq x y z
N MET A 1 -28.67 -12.53 21.33
CA MET A 1 -27.85 -13.76 21.38
C MET A 1 -27.48 -14.07 19.96
N SER A 2 -26.30 -13.62 19.51
CA SER A 2 -25.85 -13.77 18.12
C SER A 2 -24.33 -13.90 18.06
N ASP A 3 -23.74 -14.58 19.05
CA ASP A 3 -22.30 -14.82 19.16
C ASP A 3 -22.04 -16.33 19.15
N SER A 4 -22.49 -17.04 18.11
CA SER A 4 -22.32 -18.50 18.01
C SER A 4 -22.72 -19.08 16.64
N GLU A 5 -22.43 -18.41 15.53
CA GLU A 5 -22.40 -19.09 14.23
C GLU A 5 -20.95 -19.19 13.77
N GLY A 6 -20.56 -20.41 13.40
CA GLY A 6 -19.16 -20.86 13.27
C GLY A 6 -18.35 -20.02 12.28
N ALA A 7 -17.13 -19.67 12.70
CA ALA A 7 -16.26 -18.68 12.08
C ALA A 7 -16.98 -17.35 11.83
N ASN A 8 -16.66 -16.33 12.64
CA ASN A 8 -17.11 -14.98 12.33
C ASN A 8 -16.75 -14.65 10.86
N ASN A 9 -17.57 -13.85 10.15
CA ASN A 9 -17.29 -13.55 8.73
C ASN A 9 -15.89 -12.96 8.50
N ASN A 10 -15.28 -12.40 9.56
CA ASN A 10 -13.89 -11.98 9.61
C ASN A 10 -12.88 -13.12 9.45
N GLU A 11 -13.07 -14.25 10.12
CA GLU A 11 -12.26 -15.46 9.98
C GLU A 11 -12.48 -16.09 8.60
N LEU A 12 -13.72 -16.10 8.10
CA LEU A 12 -14.03 -16.55 6.75
C LEU A 12 -13.37 -15.66 5.69
N LEU A 13 -13.35 -14.33 5.88
CA LEU A 13 -12.66 -13.39 5.01
C LEU A 13 -11.16 -13.71 4.91
N LEU A 14 -10.51 -13.96 6.05
CA LEU A 14 -9.10 -14.38 6.08
C LEU A 14 -8.90 -15.76 5.43
N ALA A 15 -9.80 -16.70 5.68
CA ALA A 15 -9.72 -18.05 5.12
C ALA A 15 -9.89 -18.04 3.59
N ALA A 16 -10.79 -17.22 3.06
CA ALA A 16 -11.01 -17.03 1.63
C ALA A 16 -9.73 -16.54 0.95
N ALA A 17 -9.10 -15.50 1.49
CA ALA A 17 -7.83 -14.99 0.95
C ALA A 17 -6.67 -15.99 1.05
N LYS A 18 -6.61 -16.79 2.11
CA LYS A 18 -5.62 -17.88 2.25
C LYS A 18 -5.81 -19.01 1.24
N GLN A 19 -7.04 -19.21 0.77
CA GLN A 19 -7.42 -20.34 -0.08
C GLN A 19 -7.67 -19.94 -1.54
N ASP A 20 -7.53 -18.65 -1.89
CA ASP A 20 -7.90 -18.13 -3.21
C ASP A 20 -9.39 -18.25 -3.55
N SER A 21 -10.26 -18.24 -2.53
CA SER A 21 -11.67 -18.54 -2.74
C SER A 21 -12.47 -17.26 -3.00
N GLU A 22 -12.73 -17.00 -4.27
CA GLU A 22 -13.56 -15.90 -4.75
C GLU A 22 -15.02 -16.05 -4.28
N ASP A 23 -15.59 -17.26 -4.40
CA ASP A 23 -16.98 -17.56 -4.01
C ASP A 23 -17.27 -17.15 -2.55
N ILE A 24 -16.35 -17.48 -1.61
CA ILE A 24 -16.51 -17.12 -0.20
C ILE A 24 -16.44 -15.60 -0.01
N LEU A 25 -15.59 -14.90 -0.76
CA LEU A 25 -15.55 -13.44 -0.70
C LEU A 25 -16.85 -12.82 -1.21
N GLU A 26 -17.39 -13.30 -2.33
CA GLU A 26 -18.64 -12.79 -2.88
C GLU A 26 -19.82 -12.99 -1.91
N ASP A 27 -19.89 -14.15 -1.25
CA ASP A 27 -20.91 -14.45 -0.24
C ASP A 27 -20.81 -13.52 0.98
N ILE A 28 -19.58 -13.20 1.42
CA ILE A 28 -19.33 -12.27 2.53
C ILE A 28 -19.70 -10.83 2.12
N PHE A 29 -19.27 -10.39 0.94
CA PHE A 29 -19.49 -9.02 0.45
C PHE A 29 -20.96 -8.73 0.12
N SER A 30 -21.73 -9.77 -0.19
CA SER A 30 -23.20 -9.69 -0.34
C SER A 30 -23.93 -9.39 0.99
N GLN A 31 -23.22 -9.39 2.12
CA GLN A 31 -23.75 -9.09 3.45
C GLN A 31 -22.99 -7.92 4.11
N PRO A 32 -23.17 -6.68 3.65
CA PRO A 32 -22.43 -5.53 4.17
C PRO A 32 -22.63 -5.33 5.66
N GLY A 33 -21.56 -4.97 6.37
CA GLY A 33 -21.57 -4.74 7.82
C GLY A 33 -21.54 -6.01 8.67
N SER A 34 -21.53 -7.20 8.05
CA SER A 34 -21.33 -8.47 8.76
C SER A 34 -19.85 -8.82 8.98
N TYR A 35 -18.94 -8.07 8.34
CA TYR A 35 -17.49 -8.26 8.38
C TYR A 35 -16.75 -6.93 8.54
N ASP A 36 -15.52 -7.00 9.02
CA ASP A 36 -14.51 -5.95 8.99
C ASP A 36 -13.48 -6.31 7.92
N ILE A 37 -13.44 -5.52 6.83
CA ILE A 37 -12.52 -5.71 5.70
C ILE A 37 -11.05 -5.67 6.11
N ASN A 38 -10.74 -4.96 7.21
CA ASN A 38 -9.39 -4.81 7.74
C ASN A 38 -9.12 -5.75 8.91
N HIS A 39 -10.00 -6.72 9.17
CA HIS A 39 -9.78 -7.71 10.21
C HIS A 39 -8.44 -8.41 9.98
N SER A 40 -7.71 -8.61 11.07
CA SER A 40 -6.38 -9.20 11.06
C SER A 40 -6.31 -10.37 12.03
N ASP A 41 -5.55 -11.40 11.68
CA ASP A 41 -5.29 -12.51 12.58
C ASP A 41 -4.34 -12.16 13.74
N SER A 42 -3.91 -13.18 14.50
CA SER A 42 -3.04 -13.01 15.66
C SER A 42 -1.65 -12.44 15.33
N VAL A 43 -1.16 -12.62 14.10
CA VAL A 43 0.11 -12.03 13.64
C VAL A 43 -0.10 -10.69 12.93
N GLY A 44 -1.36 -10.24 12.81
CA GLY A 44 -1.72 -8.97 12.21
C GLY A 44 -1.85 -9.01 10.69
N ASN A 45 -1.90 -10.19 10.08
CA ASN A 45 -2.14 -10.30 8.64
C ASN A 45 -3.63 -10.13 8.36
N THR A 46 -3.94 -9.22 7.43
CA THR A 46 -5.28 -9.02 6.88
C THR A 46 -5.52 -9.92 5.67
N ALA A 47 -6.75 -9.94 5.15
CA ALA A 47 -7.05 -10.67 3.92
C ALA A 47 -6.16 -10.22 2.74
N LEU A 48 -5.90 -8.91 2.64
CA LEU A 48 -5.03 -8.37 1.59
C LEU A 48 -3.57 -8.84 1.71
N HIS A 49 -3.07 -9.07 2.92
CA HIS A 49 -1.73 -9.66 3.12
C HIS A 49 -1.66 -11.07 2.51
N TYR A 50 -2.68 -11.90 2.75
CA TYR A 50 -2.72 -13.27 2.23
C TYR A 50 -2.92 -13.30 0.72
N ALA A 51 -3.81 -12.47 0.18
CA ALA A 51 -4.00 -12.36 -1.26
C ALA A 51 -2.70 -11.94 -1.97
N ALA A 52 -1.99 -10.95 -1.40
CA ALA A 52 -0.69 -10.51 -1.89
C ALA A 52 0.38 -11.60 -1.82
N GLN A 53 0.49 -12.31 -0.68
CA GLN A 53 1.45 -13.40 -0.49
C GLN A 53 1.28 -14.53 -1.52
N ARG A 54 0.03 -14.82 -1.89
CA ARG A 54 -0.30 -15.90 -2.82
C ARG A 54 -0.29 -15.49 -4.28
N GLY A 55 -0.13 -14.19 -4.59
CA GLY A 55 -0.31 -13.69 -5.95
C GLY A 55 -1.76 -13.83 -6.45
N SER A 56 -2.73 -13.86 -5.53
CA SER A 56 -4.15 -14.03 -5.84
C SER A 56 -4.72 -12.73 -6.42
N LEU A 57 -4.66 -12.57 -7.74
CA LEU A 57 -5.06 -11.34 -8.43
C LEU A 57 -6.53 -11.01 -8.23
N THR A 58 -7.44 -11.98 -8.47
CA THR A 58 -8.88 -11.74 -8.36
C THR A 58 -9.29 -11.41 -6.93
N VAL A 59 -8.83 -12.19 -5.95
CA VAL A 59 -9.11 -11.96 -4.53
C VAL A 59 -8.57 -10.59 -4.09
N ALA A 60 -7.35 -10.23 -4.52
CA ALA A 60 -6.79 -8.92 -4.21
C ALA A 60 -7.61 -7.78 -4.84
N ASP A 61 -8.04 -7.93 -6.10
CA ASP A 61 -8.87 -6.94 -6.79
C ASP A 61 -10.23 -6.76 -6.09
N LEU A 62 -10.91 -7.87 -5.78
CA LEU A 62 -12.18 -7.87 -5.05
C LEU A 62 -12.06 -7.18 -3.67
N LEU A 63 -10.97 -7.42 -2.95
CA LEU A 63 -10.68 -6.76 -1.68
C LEU A 63 -10.43 -5.26 -1.88
N LEU A 64 -9.61 -4.88 -2.86
CA LEU A 64 -9.23 -3.48 -3.12
C LEU A 64 -10.40 -2.61 -3.58
N GLN A 65 -11.45 -3.22 -4.15
CA GLN A 65 -12.70 -2.54 -4.49
C GLN A 65 -13.60 -2.25 -3.29
N GLN A 66 -13.33 -2.83 -2.11
CA GLN A 66 -14.14 -2.61 -0.92
C GLN A 66 -13.90 -1.22 -0.31
N GLU A 67 -14.97 -0.61 0.20
CA GLU A 67 -14.86 0.66 0.91
C GLU A 67 -14.02 0.52 2.19
N ASN A 68 -13.23 1.56 2.51
CA ASN A 68 -12.40 1.65 3.71
C ASN A 68 -11.28 0.61 3.83
N ILE A 69 -10.90 -0.06 2.74
CA ILE A 69 -9.76 -0.97 2.77
C ILE A 69 -8.45 -0.23 3.05
N VAL A 70 -7.64 -0.76 3.98
CA VAL A 70 -6.33 -0.21 4.35
C VAL A 70 -5.25 -0.96 3.59
N VAL A 71 -4.88 -0.42 2.42
CA VAL A 71 -3.88 -1.02 1.51
C VAL A 71 -2.48 -1.12 2.13
N ASN A 72 -2.14 -0.16 3.00
CA ASN A 72 -0.83 -0.03 3.63
C ASN A 72 -0.77 -0.59 5.06
N ALA A 73 -1.71 -1.46 5.44
CA ALA A 73 -1.72 -2.07 6.77
C ALA A 73 -0.40 -2.81 7.03
N GLN A 74 0.23 -2.59 8.19
CA GLN A 74 1.42 -3.34 8.59
C GLN A 74 1.01 -4.46 9.54
N ASN A 75 1.44 -5.69 9.24
CA ASN A 75 1.26 -6.80 10.18
C ASN A 75 2.03 -6.57 11.48
N ARG A 76 1.66 -7.29 12.54
CA ARG A 76 2.22 -7.04 13.88
C ARG A 76 3.57 -7.69 14.08
N LEU A 77 3.84 -8.80 13.37
CA LEU A 77 5.03 -9.60 13.59
C LEU A 77 6.28 -8.96 12.98
N GLU A 78 6.21 -8.61 11.69
CA GLU A 78 7.34 -8.11 10.90
C GLU A 78 7.14 -6.69 10.37
N LEU A 79 6.01 -6.04 10.69
CA LEU A 79 5.64 -4.73 10.13
C LEU A 79 5.62 -4.74 8.59
N GLU A 80 5.36 -5.89 8.00
CA GLU A 80 5.24 -6.02 6.55
C GLU A 80 3.86 -5.54 6.10
N THR A 81 3.83 -4.86 4.96
CA THR A 81 2.59 -4.50 4.26
C THR A 81 2.22 -5.57 3.25
N PRO A 82 0.99 -5.57 2.68
CA PRO A 82 0.66 -6.44 1.57
C PRO A 82 1.68 -6.34 0.42
N LEU A 83 2.19 -5.13 0.15
CA LEU A 83 3.23 -4.92 -0.86
C LEU A 83 4.56 -5.62 -0.54
N HIS A 84 4.94 -5.73 0.74
CA HIS A 84 6.13 -6.51 1.15
C HIS A 84 5.94 -8.01 0.91
N MET A 85 4.71 -8.53 1.08
CA MET A 85 4.43 -9.95 0.83
C MET A 85 4.32 -10.26 -0.66
N ALA A 86 3.71 -9.36 -1.45
CA ALA A 86 3.58 -9.48 -2.90
C ALA A 86 4.93 -9.65 -3.62
N VAL A 87 5.94 -8.87 -3.23
CA VAL A 87 7.27 -8.92 -3.87
C VAL A 87 8.07 -10.19 -3.56
N GLN A 88 7.64 -10.94 -2.54
CA GLN A 88 8.24 -12.22 -2.15
C GLN A 88 7.57 -13.41 -2.87
N TYR A 89 6.54 -13.18 -3.69
CA TYR A 89 5.94 -14.22 -4.51
C TYR A 89 6.93 -14.67 -5.60
N THR A 90 7.31 -15.94 -5.57
CA THR A 90 8.33 -16.51 -6.45
C THR A 90 7.81 -17.54 -7.46
N ASP A 91 6.54 -17.94 -7.35
CA ASP A 91 6.03 -19.07 -8.15
C ASP A 91 5.86 -18.68 -9.63
N ASP A 92 5.43 -17.44 -9.89
CA ASP A 92 5.34 -16.87 -11.25
C ASP A 92 5.73 -15.37 -11.24
N PRO A 93 6.84 -14.97 -11.89
CA PRO A 93 7.27 -13.57 -11.97
C PRO A 93 6.24 -12.64 -12.61
N SER A 94 5.42 -13.13 -13.53
CA SER A 94 4.38 -12.36 -14.23
C SER A 94 3.25 -12.00 -13.26
N VAL A 95 2.82 -12.98 -12.46
CA VAL A 95 1.83 -12.76 -11.40
C VAL A 95 2.38 -11.81 -10.33
N ALA A 96 3.66 -11.94 -9.95
CA ALA A 96 4.30 -11.01 -9.02
C ALA A 96 4.26 -9.55 -9.53
N LEU A 97 4.47 -9.34 -10.84
CA LEU A 97 4.36 -8.03 -11.47
C LEU A 97 2.93 -7.50 -11.43
N GLU A 98 1.95 -8.32 -11.80
CA GLU A 98 0.55 -7.92 -11.83
C GLU A 98 0.00 -7.58 -10.45
N ILE A 99 0.29 -8.40 -9.42
CA ILE A 99 -0.19 -8.14 -8.05
C ILE A 99 0.45 -6.88 -7.46
N VAL A 100 1.74 -6.64 -7.73
CA VAL A 100 2.43 -5.42 -7.29
C VAL A 100 1.90 -4.20 -8.01
N GLN A 101 1.65 -4.29 -9.32
CA GLN A 101 1.04 -3.21 -10.10
C GLN A 101 -0.36 -2.88 -9.57
N LEU A 102 -1.18 -3.91 -9.29
CA LEU A 102 -2.52 -3.76 -8.75
C LEU A 102 -2.50 -3.03 -7.39
N LEU A 103 -1.62 -3.43 -6.49
CA LEU A 103 -1.46 -2.78 -5.18
C LEU A 103 -1.00 -1.32 -5.32
N ILE A 104 -0.01 -1.04 -6.17
CA ILE A 104 0.50 0.33 -6.41
C ILE A 104 -0.60 1.22 -6.97
N ASN A 105 -1.37 0.73 -7.95
CA ASN A 105 -2.49 1.47 -8.55
C ASN A 105 -3.58 1.82 -7.54
N ASN A 106 -3.72 1.02 -6.47
CA ASN A 106 -4.65 1.25 -5.37
C ASN A 106 -4.01 1.97 -4.18
N GLY A 107 -2.86 2.64 -4.36
CA GLY A 107 -2.26 3.51 -3.35
C GLY A 107 -1.33 2.80 -2.35
N ALA A 108 -0.81 1.61 -2.68
CA ALA A 108 0.26 1.00 -1.89
C ALA A 108 1.53 1.86 -1.92
N ASP A 109 2.10 2.17 -0.75
CA ASP A 109 3.32 2.97 -0.63
C ASP A 109 4.58 2.07 -0.62
N PRO A 110 5.42 2.09 -1.69
CA PRO A 110 6.65 1.31 -1.77
C PRO A 110 7.78 1.86 -0.88
N ARG A 111 7.55 2.90 -0.09
CA ARG A 111 8.52 3.53 0.82
C ARG A 111 8.42 3.03 2.25
N ILE A 112 7.32 2.37 2.62
CA ILE A 112 7.13 1.82 3.97
C ILE A 112 8.24 0.81 4.26
N GLN A 113 8.76 0.85 5.49
CA GLN A 113 9.78 -0.06 5.97
C GLN A 113 9.17 -1.09 6.92
N ASN A 114 9.54 -2.35 6.73
CA ASN A 114 9.27 -3.42 7.68
C ASN A 114 10.16 -3.28 8.94
N LYS A 115 10.02 -4.20 9.89
CA LYS A 115 10.77 -4.26 11.15
C LYS A 115 12.28 -4.30 10.97
N ASN A 116 12.75 -4.86 9.84
CA ASN A 116 14.16 -4.93 9.48
C ASN A 116 14.65 -3.64 8.77
N LYS A 117 13.84 -2.58 8.75
CA LYS A 117 14.07 -1.33 8.01
C LYS A 117 14.14 -1.55 6.50
N GLN A 118 13.60 -2.67 6.01
CA GLN A 118 13.61 -3.01 4.61
C GLN A 118 12.36 -2.48 3.93
N ARG A 119 12.52 -1.89 2.76
CA ARG A 119 11.44 -1.52 1.84
C ARG A 119 11.09 -2.73 0.95
N PRO A 120 9.89 -2.79 0.33
CA PRO A 120 9.51 -3.90 -0.53
C PRO A 120 10.54 -4.20 -1.63
N ILE A 121 11.11 -3.16 -2.25
CA ILE A 121 12.14 -3.32 -3.30
C ILE A 121 13.39 -4.10 -2.84
N GLN A 122 13.72 -4.06 -1.55
CA GLN A 122 14.88 -4.77 -1.00
C GLN A 122 14.61 -6.26 -0.75
N LEU A 123 13.33 -6.67 -0.76
CA LEU A 123 12.92 -8.07 -0.66
C LEU A 123 12.74 -8.73 -2.03
N VAL A 124 12.75 -7.94 -3.13
CA VAL A 124 12.63 -8.47 -4.49
C VAL A 124 13.82 -9.37 -4.81
N VAL A 125 13.53 -10.54 -5.36
CA VAL A 125 14.54 -11.50 -5.82
C VAL A 125 15.54 -10.84 -6.79
N PRO A 126 16.85 -11.17 -6.73
CA PRO A 126 17.88 -10.53 -7.54
C PRO A 126 17.58 -10.48 -9.04
N ASP A 127 16.98 -11.55 -9.57
CA ASP A 127 16.78 -11.77 -11.00
C ASP A 127 15.52 -11.08 -11.56
N ASN A 128 14.58 -10.63 -10.71
CA ASN A 128 13.37 -9.94 -11.16
C ASN A 128 13.62 -8.43 -11.31
N GLN A 129 14.30 -8.07 -12.39
CA GLN A 129 14.64 -6.68 -12.70
C GLN A 129 13.42 -5.83 -13.07
N GLU A 130 12.41 -6.43 -13.69
CA GLU A 130 11.18 -5.73 -14.06
C GLU A 130 10.42 -5.26 -12.81
N LEU A 131 10.30 -6.13 -11.79
CA LEU A 131 9.64 -5.80 -10.54
C LEU A 131 10.38 -4.71 -9.76
N LYS A 132 11.72 -4.74 -9.79
CA LYS A 132 12.54 -3.65 -9.23
C LYS A 132 12.29 -2.34 -9.97
N SER A 133 12.27 -2.37 -11.31
CA SER A 133 12.01 -1.19 -12.13
C SER A 133 10.64 -0.59 -11.83
N LEU A 134 9.61 -1.43 -11.67
CA LEU A 134 8.26 -1.00 -11.30
C LEU A 134 8.25 -0.28 -9.94
N LEU A 135 8.84 -0.87 -8.91
CA LEU A 135 8.90 -0.26 -7.57
C LEU A 135 9.75 1.02 -7.53
N GLN A 136 10.82 1.10 -8.32
CA GLN A 136 11.62 2.31 -8.47
C GLN A 136 10.78 3.43 -9.09
N LYS A 137 10.08 3.15 -10.19
CA LYS A 137 9.19 4.11 -10.85
C LYS A 137 8.10 4.60 -9.90
N ALA A 138 7.44 3.68 -9.19
CA ALA A 138 6.41 4.04 -8.21
C ALA A 138 6.97 4.92 -7.07
N THR A 139 8.19 4.62 -6.60
CA THR A 139 8.86 5.45 -5.59
C THR A 139 9.16 6.86 -6.11
N LEU A 140 9.64 6.97 -7.35
CA LEU A 140 9.99 8.25 -7.99
C LEU A 140 8.76 9.10 -8.26
N ALA A 141 7.65 8.48 -8.70
CA ALA A 141 6.39 9.17 -8.91
C ALA A 141 5.92 9.89 -7.62
N LEU A 142 6.05 9.23 -6.47
CA LEU A 142 5.72 9.83 -5.16
C LEU A 142 6.71 10.91 -4.68
N GLN A 143 7.91 10.99 -5.26
CA GLN A 143 8.87 12.06 -4.95
C GLN A 143 8.60 13.31 -5.78
N MET A 144 8.15 13.16 -7.04
CA MET A 144 7.89 14.29 -7.93
C MET A 144 6.65 15.10 -7.51
N ASP A 145 5.64 14.47 -6.91
CA ASP A 145 4.47 15.17 -6.37
C ASP A 145 4.83 16.13 -5.21
N THR A 146 5.95 15.90 -4.52
CA THR A 146 6.38 16.73 -3.39
C THR A 146 7.25 17.92 -3.78
N SER A 147 7.80 17.92 -5.00
CA SER A 147 8.65 19.01 -5.49
C SER A 147 7.88 20.20 -6.08
N ASP A 148 6.59 20.02 -6.40
CA ASP A 148 5.74 21.08 -6.98
C ASP A 148 5.03 21.96 -5.92
N ILE A 149 5.33 21.76 -4.62
CA ILE A 149 4.75 22.56 -3.50
C ILE A 149 5.73 23.64 -3.00
N ALA A 150 6.96 23.71 -3.52
CA ALA A 150 7.90 24.76 -3.13
C ALA A 150 8.00 25.85 -4.20
N GLN A 151 7.62 27.07 -3.80
CA GLN A 151 7.89 28.37 -4.41
C GLN A 151 6.79 28.98 -5.29
N ASP A 152 5.62 29.22 -4.69
CA ASP A 152 4.80 30.39 -5.02
C ASP A 152 4.26 31.00 -3.73
N ASP A 153 5.04 31.90 -3.14
CA ASP A 153 4.55 32.97 -2.27
C ASP A 153 5.60 34.09 -2.29
N SER A 154 5.46 34.91 -3.34
CA SER A 154 5.85 36.33 -3.46
C SER A 154 7.31 36.72 -3.18
N ASP A 155 8.08 36.78 -4.27
CA ASP A 155 8.92 37.96 -4.54
C ASP A 155 8.01 39.20 -4.58
N ASP A 156 8.13 40.11 -3.61
CA ASP A 156 7.87 41.56 -3.78
C ASP A 156 8.14 42.27 -2.45
N ASP A 157 9.36 42.79 -2.28
CA ASP A 157 9.64 44.14 -1.73
C ASP A 157 11.13 44.30 -1.37
N ASP A 158 11.96 44.56 -2.37
CA ASP A 158 12.90 45.70 -2.34
C ASP A 158 13.47 45.90 -3.76
N PRO A 159 13.57 47.12 -4.31
CA PRO A 159 14.56 48.11 -3.82
C PRO A 159 14.17 49.59 -4.11
N PRO A 160 15.11 50.56 -4.13
CA PRO A 160 15.94 51.10 -3.05
C PRO A 160 15.63 52.60 -2.81
N SER A 161 16.00 53.17 -1.66
CA SER A 161 16.18 54.65 -1.56
C SER A 161 17.60 54.99 -1.13
N ASP A 162 18.40 55.21 -2.16
CA ASP A 162 19.52 56.13 -2.16
C ASP A 162 19.08 57.49 -1.61
N LEU A 163 19.65 57.88 -0.49
CA LEU A 163 19.71 59.27 -0.03
C LEU A 163 21.17 59.58 0.24
N SER A 164 21.89 59.82 -0.85
CA SER A 164 23.04 60.69 -0.87
C SER A 164 22.57 62.16 -0.87
N ASP A 165 23.42 63.00 -0.28
CA ASP A 165 23.47 64.46 -0.29
C ASP A 165 22.56 65.20 0.72
N ASP A 166 23.17 65.76 1.77
CA ASP A 166 23.58 67.16 1.73
C ASP A 166 24.50 67.52 2.93
N ASP A 167 25.68 68.05 2.57
CA ASP A 167 26.54 68.87 3.41
C ASP A 167 25.77 70.12 3.91
N ASP A 168 26.02 70.56 5.15
CA ASP A 168 26.12 72.00 5.45
C ASP A 168 26.74 72.24 6.84
N ASP A 169 27.65 73.23 6.85
CA ASP A 169 28.59 73.72 7.89
C ASP A 169 28.07 73.89 9.33
#